data_AF-A0A3A0DES7-F1
#
_entry.id   AF-A0A3A0DES7-F1
#
_cell.length_a   1.000
_cell.length_b   1.000
_cell.length_c   1.000
_cell.angle_alpha   90.00
_cell.angle_beta   90.00
_cell.angle_gamma   90.00
#
_symmetry.space_group_name_H-M   'P 1'
#
loop_
_entity.id
_entity.type
_entity.pdbx_description
1 polymer ?
#
loop_
_entity_poly.entity_id
_entity_poly.type
_entity_poly.pdbx_seq_one_letter_code
_entity_poly.pdbx_strand_id
1 'polypeptide(L)'
;MKTKFHIAGHLVGMIGRMTISLLFIFLYVQTVHAQENKSVSVVSSSLRVEIPGSQLQKITSAIVGQEYDLYIHLPRNYGSKDQKHPVLLLLDAQWDFPLVTAIFGQQFYDGFLPGIVIVGITWGGKNPNHDSLRARDLTPNNAAPLRQSGGAPKFLAFIKQELIPFIESKYHVLDDRTLMGSSFGGLFTLYALFTETELFQRYVLTSPALAWANDGIYTFEKNYAAKQSRLPVRLFMAVGDLEDVAGFQKFANQLKVRNYDGLALQTRVLEDTGHSGTKAEGYTRGLQFVFARPSLKLDAAILAQYAGTYALNPETKVVISVENDHLVAQGPYNAKLVLRAETEQDFYVPGQYLFARFKKDEQGRVAGFQLQQFGGEGFARRVGASD
;
A
#
# COMPACT_ATOMS: atom_id res chain seq x y z
N MET A 1 -68.99 -27.48 -50.81
CA MET A 1 -69.23 -28.34 -51.99
C MET A 1 -67.94 -28.34 -52.82
N LYS A 2 -67.29 -29.51 -52.93
CA LYS A 2 -66.30 -29.97 -53.95
C LYS A 2 -65.02 -29.14 -54.17
N THR A 3 -63.81 -29.64 -53.83
CA THR A 3 -62.85 -30.46 -54.65
C THR A 3 -62.52 -29.83 -56.02
N LYS A 4 -61.30 -29.80 -56.58
CA LYS A 4 -59.93 -30.27 -56.30
C LYS A 4 -59.10 -29.87 -57.55
N PHE A 5 -57.76 -29.79 -57.42
CA PHE A 5 -56.73 -30.19 -58.41
C PHE A 5 -56.50 -29.43 -59.75
N HIS A 6 -55.25 -28.97 -59.99
CA HIS A 6 -54.16 -29.59 -60.82
C HIS A 6 -53.03 -28.54 -60.97
N ILE A 7 -51.79 -28.75 -60.49
CA ILE A 7 -50.63 -29.52 -61.03
C ILE A 7 -49.90 -28.84 -62.22
N ALA A 8 -48.66 -28.42 -61.89
CA ALA A 8 -47.35 -28.51 -62.57
C ALA A 8 -47.09 -27.95 -63.98
N GLY A 9 -45.87 -27.43 -64.17
CA GLY A 9 -45.26 -27.21 -65.49
C GLY A 9 -43.97 -26.38 -65.52
N HIS A 10 -42.84 -27.03 -65.18
CA HIS A 10 -41.44 -26.87 -65.63
C HIS A 10 -40.86 -25.65 -66.41
N LEU A 11 -39.60 -25.34 -66.01
CA LEU A 11 -38.34 -25.18 -66.80
C LEU A 11 -37.72 -23.78 -67.04
N VAL A 12 -36.54 -23.61 -66.41
CA VAL A 12 -35.26 -23.01 -66.88
C VAL A 12 -35.17 -21.50 -67.20
N GLY A 13 -34.22 -20.83 -66.53
CA GLY A 13 -33.49 -19.69 -67.12
C GLY A 13 -32.86 -18.69 -66.15
N MET A 14 -31.52 -18.70 -66.08
CA MET A 14 -30.61 -17.55 -65.87
C MET A 14 -30.30 -16.99 -64.45
N ILE A 15 -29.13 -17.43 -63.95
CA ILE A 15 -27.92 -16.64 -63.56
C ILE A 15 -28.12 -15.39 -62.66
N GLY A 16 -27.50 -15.41 -61.47
CA GLY A 16 -27.11 -14.14 -60.81
C GLY A 16 -26.80 -14.15 -59.30
N ARG A 17 -25.73 -14.84 -58.87
CA ARG A 17 -24.90 -14.55 -57.67
C ARG A 17 -25.58 -14.50 -56.28
N MET A 18 -25.48 -15.62 -55.54
CA MET A 18 -25.48 -15.68 -54.07
C MET A 18 -24.08 -16.07 -53.59
N THR A 19 -23.47 -15.25 -52.74
CA THR A 19 -22.28 -15.60 -51.96
C THR A 19 -22.71 -16.39 -50.71
N ILE A 20 -22.40 -17.69 -50.70
CA ILE A 20 -22.49 -18.57 -49.53
C ILE A 20 -21.07 -18.75 -48.99
N SER A 21 -20.84 -18.32 -47.75
CA SER A 21 -19.61 -18.58 -47.00
C SER A 21 -19.57 -20.04 -46.58
N LEU A 22 -18.68 -20.82 -47.20
CA LEU A 22 -18.39 -22.21 -46.89
C LEU A 22 -17.35 -22.32 -45.77
N LEU A 23 -17.73 -23.08 -44.73
CA LEU A 23 -16.92 -23.55 -43.61
C LEU A 23 -15.82 -24.49 -44.13
N PHE A 24 -14.54 -24.16 -43.93
CA PHE A 24 -13.41 -25.07 -44.18
C PHE A 24 -13.05 -25.80 -42.87
N ILE A 25 -13.38 -27.09 -42.79
CA ILE A 25 -12.85 -28.02 -41.78
C ILE A 25 -11.61 -28.68 -42.40
N PHE A 26 -10.42 -28.33 -41.90
CA PHE A 26 -9.18 -29.02 -42.22
C PHE A 26 -9.01 -30.23 -41.28
N LEU A 27 -9.15 -31.44 -41.83
CA LEU A 27 -8.75 -32.69 -41.17
C LEU A 27 -7.26 -32.93 -41.45
N TYR A 28 -6.42 -32.65 -40.46
CA TYR A 28 -4.97 -32.91 -40.51
C TYR A 28 -4.72 -34.31 -39.94
N VAL A 29 -4.39 -35.28 -40.79
CA VAL A 29 -3.90 -36.61 -40.34
C VAL A 29 -2.41 -36.48 -40.06
N GLN A 30 -2.02 -36.52 -38.78
CA GLN A 30 -0.62 -36.63 -38.39
C GLN A 30 -0.23 -38.10 -38.25
N THR A 31 0.78 -38.52 -39.02
CA THR A 31 1.46 -39.80 -38.88
C THR A 31 2.36 -39.77 -37.63
N VAL A 32 1.97 -40.50 -36.58
CA VAL A 32 2.76 -40.65 -35.36
C VAL A 32 3.94 -41.57 -35.65
N HIS A 33 5.16 -41.03 -35.65
CA HIS A 33 6.39 -41.82 -35.51
C HIS A 33 6.69 -41.96 -34.02
N ALA A 34 6.65 -43.19 -33.51
CA ALA A 34 7.04 -43.49 -32.13
C ALA A 34 8.56 -43.34 -31.99
N GLN A 35 8.99 -42.28 -31.31
CA GLN A 35 10.38 -42.10 -30.89
C GLN A 35 10.51 -42.71 -29.48
N GLU A 36 11.45 -43.64 -29.29
CA GLU A 36 11.74 -44.23 -27.98
C GLU A 36 12.13 -43.13 -26.98
N ASN A 37 11.22 -42.82 -26.06
CA ASN A 37 11.48 -41.89 -24.96
C ASN A 37 12.39 -42.58 -23.94
N LYS A 38 13.67 -42.20 -23.93
CA LYS A 38 14.54 -42.38 -22.77
C LYS A 38 13.87 -41.68 -21.59
N SER A 39 13.52 -42.43 -20.56
CA SER A 39 12.90 -41.92 -19.33
C SER A 39 13.86 -40.95 -18.65
N VAL A 40 13.56 -39.65 -18.75
CA VAL A 40 14.19 -38.64 -17.90
C VAL A 40 13.69 -38.87 -16.49
N SER A 41 14.58 -39.23 -15.57
CA SER A 41 14.30 -39.29 -14.14
C SER A 41 14.07 -37.87 -13.64
N VAL A 42 12.80 -37.42 -13.69
CA VAL A 42 12.38 -36.16 -13.07
C VAL A 42 12.45 -36.35 -11.56
N VAL A 43 13.54 -35.90 -10.95
CA VAL A 43 13.59 -35.68 -9.50
C VAL A 43 12.64 -34.52 -9.21
N SER A 44 11.40 -34.85 -8.87
CA SER A 44 10.35 -33.89 -8.52
C SER A 44 10.56 -33.37 -7.11
N SER A 45 11.63 -32.59 -6.87
CA SER A 45 11.62 -31.62 -5.78
C SER A 45 10.97 -30.36 -6.32
N SER A 46 9.69 -30.12 -5.97
CA SER A 46 9.06 -28.84 -6.26
C SER A 46 9.82 -27.75 -5.49
N LEU A 47 10.46 -26.83 -6.22
CA LEU A 47 11.06 -25.65 -5.62
C LEU A 47 9.94 -24.71 -5.18
N ARG A 48 10.03 -24.21 -3.95
CA ARG A 48 9.10 -23.20 -3.46
C ARG A 48 9.48 -21.83 -4.03
N VAL A 49 8.48 -21.05 -4.43
CA VAL A 49 8.67 -19.63 -4.71
C VAL A 49 8.67 -18.88 -3.38
N GLU A 50 9.68 -18.04 -3.18
CA GLU A 50 9.81 -17.19 -2.00
C GLU A 50 9.53 -15.73 -2.35
N ILE A 51 9.06 -14.95 -1.38
CA ILE A 51 8.93 -13.50 -1.53
C ILE A 51 10.30 -12.88 -1.19
N PRO A 52 10.99 -12.22 -2.13
CA PRO A 52 12.30 -11.64 -1.87
C PRO A 52 12.29 -10.64 -0.72
N GLY A 53 13.37 -10.60 0.06
CA GLY A 53 13.50 -9.68 1.20
C GLY A 53 12.58 -10.00 2.38
N SER A 54 11.92 -11.17 2.36
CA SER A 54 11.04 -11.61 3.44
C SER A 54 11.66 -12.70 4.32
N GLN A 55 11.22 -12.77 5.57
CA GLN A 55 11.61 -13.80 6.54
C GLN A 55 10.49 -14.06 7.54
N LEU A 56 10.48 -15.27 8.11
CA LEU A 56 9.60 -15.63 9.22
C LEU A 56 10.32 -15.42 10.55
N GLN A 57 9.65 -14.78 11.51
CA GLN A 57 10.00 -14.81 12.92
C GLN A 57 8.84 -15.39 13.73
N LYS A 58 9.12 -15.94 14.90
CA LYS A 58 8.10 -16.42 15.83
C LYS A 58 8.21 -15.66 17.14
N ILE A 59 7.08 -15.38 17.76
CA ILE A 59 7.01 -14.81 19.11
C ILE A 59 5.86 -15.46 19.88
N THR A 60 6.12 -15.87 21.11
CA THR A 60 5.07 -16.39 22.00
C THR A 60 4.69 -15.32 23.01
N SER A 61 3.44 -14.86 22.96
CA SER A 61 2.91 -13.87 23.87
C SER A 61 2.59 -14.49 25.22
N ALA A 62 3.14 -13.93 26.30
CA ALA A 62 2.74 -14.30 27.66
C ALA A 62 1.40 -13.65 28.03
N ILE A 63 1.11 -12.46 27.49
CA ILE A 63 -0.14 -11.73 27.71
C ILE A 63 -1.35 -12.47 27.13
N VAL A 64 -1.22 -13.01 25.92
CA VAL A 64 -2.31 -13.71 25.22
C VAL A 64 -2.24 -15.22 25.42
N GLY A 65 -1.05 -15.77 25.68
CA GLY A 65 -0.83 -17.22 25.70
C GLY A 65 -0.87 -17.85 24.30
N GLN A 66 -0.36 -17.13 23.30
CA GLN A 66 -0.43 -17.49 21.87
C GLN A 66 0.93 -17.32 21.19
N GLU A 67 1.33 -18.30 20.37
CA GLU A 67 2.42 -18.13 19.41
C GLU A 67 1.92 -17.36 18.19
N TYR A 68 2.64 -16.34 17.76
CA TYR A 68 2.42 -15.60 16.53
C TYR A 68 3.56 -15.86 15.56
N ASP A 69 3.21 -16.04 14.30
CA ASP A 69 4.12 -16.05 13.17
C ASP A 69 4.16 -14.61 12.61
N LEU A 70 5.36 -14.06 12.52
CA LEU A 70 5.63 -12.71 12.03
C LEU A 70 6.28 -12.81 10.65
N TYR A 71 5.55 -12.37 9.62
CA TYR A 71 6.09 -12.27 8.27
C TYR A 71 6.75 -10.91 8.13
N ILE A 72 8.07 -10.89 8.06
CA ILE A 72 8.86 -9.66 8.01
C ILE A 72 9.28 -9.42 6.57
N HIS A 73 9.11 -8.21 6.05
CA HIS A 73 9.73 -7.77 4.81
C HIS A 73 10.62 -6.56 5.08
N LEU A 74 11.87 -6.64 4.64
CA LEU A 74 12.86 -5.58 4.78
C LEU A 74 12.97 -4.78 3.48
N PRO A 75 13.04 -3.44 3.54
CA PRO A 75 13.16 -2.63 2.34
C PRO A 75 14.52 -2.85 1.68
N ARG A 76 14.60 -2.53 0.39
CA ARG A 76 15.88 -2.52 -0.32
C ARG A 76 16.88 -1.61 0.40
N ASN A 77 18.14 -2.02 0.48
CA ASN A 77 19.24 -1.30 1.14
C ASN A 77 19.16 -1.19 2.68
N TYR A 78 18.37 -2.03 3.35
CA TYR A 78 18.29 -2.12 4.82
C TYR A 78 19.64 -2.38 5.55
N GLY A 79 20.75 -2.63 4.83
CA GLY A 79 22.03 -3.06 5.39
C GLY A 79 22.86 -2.02 6.16
N SER A 80 22.53 -0.73 6.12
CA SER A 80 23.24 0.29 6.91
C SER A 80 22.69 0.38 8.33
N LYS A 81 23.57 0.33 9.34
CA LYS A 81 23.18 0.45 10.76
C LYS A 81 22.62 1.84 11.11
N ASP A 82 22.97 2.85 10.34
CA ASP A 82 22.56 4.24 10.60
C ASP A 82 21.22 4.58 9.96
N GLN A 83 20.69 3.73 9.07
CA GLN A 83 19.40 3.94 8.43
C GLN A 83 18.29 3.25 9.21
N LYS A 84 17.44 4.04 9.85
CA LYS A 84 16.22 3.57 10.51
C LYS A 84 15.01 3.73 9.61
N HIS A 85 14.06 2.80 9.74
CA HIS A 85 12.89 2.71 8.87
C HIS A 85 11.57 2.80 9.65
N PRO A 86 10.53 3.46 9.11
CA PRO A 86 9.18 3.33 9.65
C PRO A 86 8.70 1.87 9.62
N VAL A 87 7.77 1.53 10.50
CA VAL A 87 7.21 0.18 10.61
C VAL A 87 5.75 0.15 10.16
N LEU A 88 5.40 -0.82 9.32
CA LEU A 88 4.02 -1.15 8.98
C LEU A 88 3.63 -2.46 9.68
N LEU A 89 2.76 -2.39 10.68
CA LEU A 89 2.14 -3.56 11.29
C LEU A 89 0.91 -3.94 10.46
N LEU A 90 1.00 -5.08 9.79
CA LEU A 90 -0.04 -5.62 8.92
C LEU A 90 -0.77 -6.75 9.66
N LEU A 91 -2.07 -6.59 9.89
CA LEU A 91 -2.93 -7.64 10.40
C LEU A 91 -3.27 -8.64 9.28
N ASP A 92 -3.67 -9.86 9.64
CA ASP A 92 -4.12 -10.89 8.70
C ASP A 92 -3.05 -11.27 7.65
N ALA A 93 -1.78 -11.36 8.07
CA ALA A 93 -0.64 -11.56 7.17
C ALA A 93 -0.69 -12.87 6.37
N GLN A 94 -1.38 -13.90 6.86
CA GLN A 94 -1.61 -15.15 6.13
C GLN A 94 -2.34 -14.95 4.79
N TRP A 95 -3.12 -13.87 4.66
CA TRP A 95 -3.85 -13.53 3.44
C TRP A 95 -3.23 -12.32 2.73
N ASP A 96 -2.78 -11.33 3.49
CA ASP A 96 -2.52 -10.00 2.93
C ASP A 96 -1.02 -9.72 2.69
N PHE A 97 -0.11 -10.51 3.28
CA PHE A 97 1.33 -10.22 3.18
C PHE A 97 1.87 -10.20 1.73
N PRO A 98 1.58 -11.19 0.86
CA PRO A 98 2.04 -11.13 -0.53
C PRO A 98 1.49 -9.91 -1.27
N LEU A 99 0.21 -9.57 -1.07
CA LEU A 99 -0.42 -8.39 -1.67
C LEU A 99 0.28 -7.10 -1.23
N VAL A 100 0.47 -6.92 0.09
CA VAL A 100 1.04 -5.69 0.64
C VAL A 100 2.51 -5.52 0.27
N THR A 101 3.29 -6.61 0.20
CA THR A 101 4.68 -6.54 -0.29
C THR A 101 4.75 -6.13 -1.77
N ALA A 102 3.83 -6.61 -2.61
CA ALA A 102 3.74 -6.20 -4.01
C ALA A 102 3.33 -4.72 -4.16
N ILE A 103 2.33 -4.27 -3.38
CA ILE A 103 1.93 -2.85 -3.32
C ILE A 103 3.13 -2.00 -2.89
N PHE A 104 3.80 -2.38 -1.80
CA PHE A 104 4.97 -1.66 -1.31
C PHE A 104 6.05 -1.54 -2.39
N GLY A 105 6.39 -2.62 -3.09
CA GLY A 105 7.41 -2.59 -4.14
C GLY A 105 7.12 -1.57 -5.24
N GLN A 106 5.88 -1.49 -5.70
CA GLN A 106 5.44 -0.50 -6.70
C GLN A 106 5.50 0.93 -6.15
N GLN A 107 4.94 1.16 -4.96
CA GLN A 107 4.86 2.49 -4.37
C GLN A 107 6.24 3.01 -3.90
N PHE A 108 7.14 2.12 -3.53
CA PHE A 108 8.53 2.43 -3.26
C PHE A 108 9.27 2.76 -4.56
N TYR A 109 9.07 2.03 -5.65
CA TYR A 109 9.69 2.33 -6.95
C TYR A 109 9.32 3.74 -7.45
N ASP A 110 8.06 4.13 -7.29
CA ASP A 110 7.54 5.43 -7.71
C ASP A 110 7.80 6.57 -6.68
N GLY A 111 8.53 6.30 -5.59
CA GLY A 111 8.89 7.34 -4.61
C GLY A 111 7.75 7.81 -3.70
N PHE A 112 6.59 7.16 -3.74
CA PHE A 112 5.46 7.47 -2.84
C PHE A 112 5.73 7.04 -1.40
N LEU A 113 6.44 5.91 -1.22
CA LEU A 113 6.77 5.39 0.11
C LEU A 113 8.28 5.47 0.38
N PRO A 114 8.68 5.78 1.63
CA PRO A 114 10.05 5.55 2.06
C PRO A 114 10.31 4.03 2.18
N GLY A 115 11.56 3.63 2.43
CA GLY A 115 11.83 2.25 2.82
C GLY A 115 11.15 1.95 4.16
N ILE A 116 10.25 0.97 4.21
CA ILE A 116 9.54 0.55 5.42
C ILE A 116 9.88 -0.90 5.77
N VAL A 117 9.90 -1.20 7.07
CA VAL A 117 9.88 -2.58 7.56
C VAL A 117 8.42 -3.00 7.72
N ILE A 118 8.00 -4.03 6.99
CA ILE A 118 6.64 -4.58 7.10
C ILE A 118 6.69 -5.74 8.08
N VAL A 119 5.84 -5.70 9.10
CA VAL A 119 5.65 -6.73 10.11
C VAL A 119 4.23 -7.26 9.99
N GLY A 120 4.06 -8.30 9.18
CA GLY A 120 2.80 -9.04 9.08
C GLY A 120 2.60 -9.94 10.29
N ILE A 121 1.45 -9.86 10.93
CA ILE A 121 1.07 -10.66 12.09
C ILE A 121 0.08 -11.73 11.66
N THR A 122 0.41 -13.00 11.90
CA THR A 122 -0.53 -14.13 11.83
C THR A 122 -0.32 -15.06 13.03
N TRP A 123 -1.22 -16.03 13.21
CA TRP A 123 -1.18 -16.95 14.33
C TRP A 123 -0.33 -18.18 14.01
N GLY A 124 0.57 -18.53 14.92
CA GLY A 124 1.42 -19.71 14.86
C GLY A 124 0.90 -20.87 15.72
N GLY A 125 1.77 -21.83 16.03
CA GLY A 125 1.44 -23.06 16.73
C GLY A 125 1.03 -24.21 15.80
N LYS A 126 0.62 -25.34 16.38
CA LYS A 126 0.24 -26.54 15.63
C LYS A 126 -1.20 -26.38 15.10
N ASN A 127 -1.33 -26.30 13.77
CA ASN A 127 -2.62 -26.20 13.06
C ASN A 127 -3.54 -25.07 13.59
N PRO A 128 -3.09 -23.80 13.55
CA PRO A 128 -3.87 -22.69 14.06
C PRO A 128 -5.18 -22.52 13.29
N ASN A 129 -6.28 -22.34 14.02
CA ASN A 129 -7.55 -21.93 13.43
C ASN A 129 -7.56 -20.40 13.32
N HIS A 130 -7.13 -19.89 12.16
CA HIS A 130 -6.99 -18.45 11.93
C HIS A 130 -8.31 -17.70 12.12
N ASP A 131 -9.44 -18.20 11.64
CA ASP A 131 -10.73 -17.49 11.78
C ASP A 131 -11.15 -17.33 13.25
N SER A 132 -10.96 -18.38 14.04
CA SER A 132 -11.27 -18.35 15.48
C SER A 132 -10.36 -17.39 16.24
N LEU A 133 -9.06 -17.47 15.99
CA LEU A 133 -8.05 -16.63 16.65
C LEU A 133 -8.15 -15.17 16.21
N ARG A 134 -8.46 -14.93 14.93
CA ARG A 134 -8.78 -13.62 14.38
C ARG A 134 -9.99 -13.00 15.06
N ALA A 135 -11.08 -13.75 15.19
CA ALA A 135 -12.26 -13.28 15.90
C ALA A 135 -11.93 -12.93 17.36
N ARG A 136 -11.11 -13.75 18.05
CA ARG A 136 -10.64 -13.46 19.41
C ARG A 136 -9.85 -12.14 19.45
N ASP A 137 -8.79 -12.02 18.67
CA ASP A 137 -7.81 -10.94 18.82
C ASP A 137 -8.25 -9.62 18.20
N LEU A 138 -9.04 -9.65 17.12
CA LEU A 138 -9.35 -8.45 16.34
C LEU A 138 -10.72 -7.83 16.66
N THR A 139 -11.43 -8.36 17.65
CA THR A 139 -12.72 -7.80 18.09
C THR A 139 -12.63 -7.28 19.52
N PRO A 140 -13.06 -6.03 19.78
CA PRO A 140 -12.97 -5.45 21.13
C PRO A 140 -14.09 -5.87 22.05
N ASN A 141 -15.27 -6.15 21.51
CA ASN A 141 -16.41 -6.63 22.26
C ASN A 141 -16.66 -8.10 21.96
N ASN A 142 -17.02 -8.86 22.99
CA ASN A 142 -17.56 -10.20 22.82
C ASN A 142 -18.98 -10.11 22.23
N ALA A 143 -19.26 -10.87 21.18
CA ALA A 143 -20.59 -10.98 20.60
C ALA A 143 -20.85 -12.35 19.97
N ALA A 144 -22.12 -12.76 20.00
CA ALA A 144 -22.58 -13.97 19.33
C ALA A 144 -22.55 -13.80 17.78
N PRO A 145 -22.35 -14.89 17.02
CA PRO A 145 -22.16 -16.26 17.47
C PRO A 145 -20.71 -16.60 17.89
N LEU A 146 -19.76 -15.68 17.70
CA LEU A 146 -18.33 -15.90 17.93
C LEU A 146 -17.99 -15.73 19.42
N ARG A 147 -18.33 -16.71 20.25
CA ARG A 147 -18.13 -16.65 21.71
C ARG A 147 -16.68 -16.39 22.16
N GLN A 148 -15.69 -16.67 21.32
CA GLN A 148 -14.29 -16.41 21.57
C GLN A 148 -13.85 -14.96 21.32
N SER A 149 -14.73 -14.10 20.77
CA SER A 149 -14.46 -12.68 20.49
C SER A 149 -14.21 -11.84 21.75
N GLY A 150 -13.77 -10.58 21.58
CA GLY A 150 -13.56 -9.63 22.67
C GLY A 150 -12.15 -9.62 23.26
N GLY A 151 -11.17 -10.26 22.59
CA GLY A 151 -9.79 -10.37 23.03
C GLY A 151 -8.88 -9.20 22.61
N ALA A 152 -9.39 -8.22 21.84
CA ALA A 152 -8.57 -7.08 21.39
C ALA A 152 -7.80 -6.33 22.49
N PRO A 153 -8.31 -6.15 23.73
CA PRO A 153 -7.52 -5.54 24.79
C PRO A 153 -6.22 -6.29 25.09
N LYS A 154 -6.26 -7.63 25.14
CA LYS A 154 -5.05 -8.45 25.36
C LYS A 154 -4.13 -8.45 24.14
N PHE A 155 -4.70 -8.51 22.94
CA PHE A 155 -3.91 -8.48 21.72
C PHE A 155 -3.20 -7.13 21.52
N LEU A 156 -3.85 -6.01 21.82
CA LEU A 156 -3.24 -4.68 21.79
C LEU A 156 -2.14 -4.54 22.85
N ALA A 157 -2.35 -5.11 24.05
CA ALA A 157 -1.32 -5.17 25.08
C ALA A 157 -0.10 -6.00 24.63
N PHE A 158 -0.30 -7.14 23.96
CA PHE A 158 0.78 -7.90 23.31
C PHE A 158 1.54 -7.03 22.30
N ILE A 159 0.83 -6.33 21.40
CA ILE A 159 1.47 -5.48 20.39
C ILE A 159 2.36 -4.43 21.06
N LYS A 160 1.83 -3.74 22.07
CA LYS A 160 2.51 -2.65 22.78
C LYS A 160 3.70 -3.13 23.63
N GLN A 161 3.52 -4.22 24.37
CA GLN A 161 4.46 -4.60 25.44
C GLN A 161 5.42 -5.72 25.05
N GLU A 162 5.11 -6.50 24.02
CA GLU A 162 5.92 -7.65 23.61
C GLU A 162 6.38 -7.51 22.16
N LEU A 163 5.47 -7.28 21.20
CA LEU A 163 5.81 -7.24 19.78
C LEU A 163 6.68 -6.03 19.39
N ILE A 164 6.27 -4.82 19.76
CA ILE A 164 7.02 -3.61 19.41
C ILE A 164 8.45 -3.66 19.98
N PRO A 165 8.66 -3.97 21.28
CA PRO A 165 10.01 -4.14 21.83
C PRO A 165 10.81 -5.25 21.11
N PHE A 166 10.18 -6.37 20.75
CA PHE A 166 10.83 -7.43 19.98
C PHE A 166 11.33 -6.92 18.63
N ILE A 167 10.50 -6.17 17.89
CA ILE A 167 10.88 -5.59 16.59
C ILE A 167 11.99 -4.56 16.76
N GLU A 168 11.86 -3.64 17.71
CA GLU A 168 12.87 -2.60 17.98
C GLU A 168 14.23 -3.16 18.40
N SER A 169 14.25 -4.31 19.09
CA SER A 169 15.50 -4.98 19.47
C SER A 169 16.21 -5.71 18.32
N LYS A 170 15.49 -6.08 17.27
CA LYS A 170 16.00 -6.89 16.15
C LYS A 170 16.22 -6.10 14.87
N TYR A 171 15.50 -5.00 14.71
CA TYR A 171 15.45 -4.24 13.47
C TYR A 171 15.77 -2.76 13.69
N HIS A 172 16.41 -2.12 12.71
CA HIS A 172 16.71 -0.69 12.68
C HIS A 172 15.45 0.08 12.29
N VAL A 173 14.58 0.27 13.27
CA VAL A 173 13.28 0.91 13.07
C VAL A 173 13.17 2.23 13.82
N LEU A 174 12.32 3.11 13.29
CA LEU A 174 11.91 4.36 13.93
C LEU A 174 10.71 4.11 14.85
N ASP A 175 10.54 5.00 15.82
CA ASP A 175 9.25 5.21 16.48
C ASP A 175 8.31 5.97 15.52
N ASP A 176 7.96 5.29 14.42
CA ASP A 176 7.09 5.81 13.38
C ASP A 176 6.29 4.66 12.76
N ARG A 177 5.11 4.40 13.34
CA ARG A 177 4.38 3.15 13.16
C ARG A 177 3.05 3.37 12.45
N THR A 178 2.74 2.44 11.55
CA THR A 178 1.48 2.37 10.81
C THR A 178 0.77 1.07 11.17
N LEU A 179 -0.52 1.13 11.50
CA LEU A 179 -1.36 -0.06 11.66
C LEU A 179 -2.28 -0.22 10.45
N MET A 180 -2.32 -1.42 9.88
CA MET A 180 -3.11 -1.72 8.70
C MET A 180 -3.93 -3.01 8.85
N GLY A 181 -5.20 -2.97 8.45
CA GLY A 181 -6.04 -4.15 8.41
C GLY A 181 -7.40 -3.95 7.75
N SER A 182 -8.06 -5.05 7.44
CA SER A 182 -9.37 -5.06 6.78
C SER A 182 -10.41 -5.82 7.61
N SER A 183 -11.70 -5.49 7.50
CA SER A 183 -12.77 -6.22 8.20
C SER A 183 -12.60 -6.17 9.73
N PHE A 184 -12.49 -7.30 10.45
CA PHE A 184 -12.10 -7.28 11.87
C PHE A 184 -10.72 -6.64 12.10
N GLY A 185 -9.77 -6.77 11.19
CA GLY A 185 -8.53 -6.02 11.24
C GLY A 185 -8.76 -4.51 11.18
N GLY A 186 -9.71 -4.05 10.36
CA GLY A 186 -10.12 -2.63 10.32
C GLY A 186 -10.82 -2.19 11.60
N LEU A 187 -11.66 -3.04 12.18
CA LEU A 187 -12.30 -2.81 13.49
C LEU A 187 -11.25 -2.70 14.61
N PHE A 188 -10.30 -3.63 14.68
CA PHE A 188 -9.18 -3.58 15.61
C PHE A 188 -8.33 -2.33 15.42
N THR A 189 -8.09 -1.94 14.17
CA THR A 189 -7.32 -0.74 13.82
C THR A 189 -7.98 0.52 14.41
N LEU A 190 -9.31 0.65 14.30
CA LEU A 190 -10.06 1.73 14.97
C LEU A 190 -10.05 1.60 16.49
N TYR A 191 -10.17 0.39 17.03
CA TYR A 191 -10.10 0.16 18.47
C TYR A 191 -8.75 0.63 19.05
N ALA A 192 -7.64 0.26 18.41
CA ALA A 192 -6.29 0.69 18.79
C ALA A 192 -6.15 2.22 18.71
N LEU A 193 -6.69 2.85 17.66
CA LEU A 193 -6.71 4.31 17.52
C LEU A 193 -7.34 5.02 18.72
N PHE A 194 -8.49 4.55 19.21
CA PHE A 194 -9.23 5.23 20.29
C PHE A 194 -8.80 4.81 21.70
N THR A 195 -7.97 3.77 21.85
CA THR A 195 -7.54 3.27 23.16
C THR A 195 -6.06 3.45 23.44
N GLU A 196 -5.23 3.54 22.41
CA GLU A 196 -3.77 3.72 22.47
C GLU A 196 -3.29 4.65 21.34
N THR A 197 -3.82 5.87 21.31
CA THR A 197 -3.64 6.84 20.20
C THR A 197 -2.18 7.19 19.90
N GLU A 198 -1.32 7.19 20.90
CA GLU A 198 0.10 7.53 20.73
C GLU A 198 0.93 6.36 20.16
N LEU A 199 0.36 5.16 20.12
CA LEU A 199 1.07 3.95 19.71
C LEU A 199 1.36 3.91 18.20
N PHE A 200 0.50 4.53 17.39
CA PHE A 200 0.68 4.62 15.94
C PHE A 200 0.38 6.03 15.44
N GLN A 201 1.15 6.46 14.45
CA GLN A 201 0.97 7.77 13.82
C GLN A 201 0.05 7.68 12.60
N ARG A 202 -0.13 6.47 12.06
CA ARG A 202 -0.82 6.21 10.79
C ARG A 202 -1.71 4.98 10.86
N TYR A 203 -2.87 5.07 10.25
CA TYR A 203 -3.88 4.00 10.22
C TYR A 203 -4.42 3.86 8.80
N VAL A 204 -4.38 2.65 8.26
CA VAL A 204 -4.93 2.32 6.94
C VAL A 204 -5.89 1.15 7.07
N LEU A 205 -7.17 1.37 6.77
CA LEU A 205 -8.16 0.31 6.91
C LEU A 205 -9.15 0.24 5.75
N THR A 206 -9.64 -0.96 5.49
CA THR A 206 -10.65 -1.23 4.46
C THR A 206 -11.78 -2.08 5.00
N SER A 207 -13.02 -1.78 4.60
CA SER A 207 -14.24 -2.49 4.98
C SER A 207 -14.31 -2.79 6.48
N PRO A 208 -14.09 -1.81 7.39
CA PRO A 208 -14.08 -2.07 8.82
C PRO A 208 -15.43 -2.66 9.26
N ALA A 209 -15.40 -3.67 10.13
CA ALA A 209 -16.60 -4.32 10.66
C ALA A 209 -17.34 -3.45 11.69
N LEU A 210 -17.84 -2.28 11.27
CA LEU A 210 -18.40 -1.25 12.15
C LEU A 210 -19.65 -1.72 12.90
N ALA A 211 -20.46 -2.58 12.28
CA ALA A 211 -21.69 -3.13 12.85
C ALA A 211 -21.45 -4.19 13.96
N TRP A 212 -20.19 -4.58 14.19
CA TRP A 212 -19.85 -5.61 15.17
C TRP A 212 -20.35 -5.24 16.58
N ALA A 213 -20.93 -6.23 17.27
CA ALA A 213 -21.44 -6.08 18.63
C ALA A 213 -22.40 -4.89 18.81
N ASN A 214 -23.34 -4.71 17.87
CA ASN A 214 -24.30 -3.60 17.84
C ASN A 214 -23.59 -2.24 17.83
N ASP A 215 -22.76 -1.99 16.80
CA ASP A 215 -22.01 -0.75 16.64
C ASP A 215 -21.02 -0.46 17.80
N GLY A 216 -20.43 -1.51 18.40
CA GLY A 216 -19.62 -1.41 19.62
C GLY A 216 -18.45 -0.40 19.51
N ILE A 217 -17.91 -0.18 18.31
CA ILE A 217 -16.82 0.77 18.05
C ILE A 217 -17.18 2.22 18.42
N TYR A 218 -18.46 2.60 18.32
CA TYR A 218 -18.92 3.95 18.67
C TYR A 218 -18.72 4.26 20.16
N THR A 219 -18.73 3.24 21.02
CA THR A 219 -18.49 3.43 22.45
C THR A 219 -17.04 3.83 22.73
N PHE A 220 -16.08 3.21 22.03
CA PHE A 220 -14.66 3.55 22.18
C PHE A 220 -14.36 4.95 21.65
N GLU A 221 -14.89 5.30 20.49
CA GLU A 221 -14.79 6.67 19.94
C GLU A 221 -15.39 7.71 20.90
N LYS A 222 -16.60 7.46 21.41
CA LYS A 222 -17.27 8.38 22.35
C LYS A 222 -16.47 8.58 23.64
N ASN A 223 -15.89 7.50 24.17
CA ASN A 223 -15.06 7.55 25.37
C ASN A 223 -13.75 8.32 25.13
N TYR A 224 -13.17 8.21 23.94
CA TYR A 224 -12.03 9.02 23.53
C TYR A 224 -12.40 10.50 23.44
N ALA A 225 -13.47 10.82 22.69
CA ALA A 225 -13.99 12.17 22.52
C ALA A 225 -14.29 12.89 23.83
N ALA A 226 -14.78 12.14 24.84
CA ALA A 226 -15.10 12.69 26.15
C ALA A 226 -13.86 13.09 26.97
N LYS A 227 -12.68 12.58 26.63
CA LYS A 227 -11.43 12.82 27.36
C LYS A 227 -10.49 13.78 26.62
N GLN A 228 -10.44 13.70 25.29
CA GLN A 228 -9.47 14.42 24.48
C GLN A 228 -10.08 14.88 23.15
N SER A 229 -9.70 16.07 22.72
CA SER A 229 -10.04 16.62 21.40
C SER A 229 -8.89 16.52 20.40
N ARG A 230 -7.66 16.25 20.86
CA ARG A 230 -6.47 16.12 20.02
C ARG A 230 -6.35 14.68 19.51
N LEU A 231 -6.17 14.48 18.22
CA LEU A 231 -6.00 13.17 17.56
C LEU A 231 -5.02 13.31 16.39
N PRO A 232 -3.72 13.50 16.64
CA PRO A 232 -2.74 13.98 15.66
C PRO A 232 -2.22 12.83 14.78
N VAL A 233 -3.12 12.15 14.09
CA VAL A 233 -2.83 10.96 13.27
C VAL A 233 -3.32 11.13 11.84
N ARG A 234 -2.79 10.31 10.93
CA ARG A 234 -3.34 10.14 9.59
C ARG A 234 -4.17 8.87 9.52
N LEU A 235 -5.45 9.00 9.19
CA LEU A 235 -6.40 7.90 9.07
C LEU A 235 -6.94 7.82 7.64
N PHE A 236 -6.67 6.70 6.98
CA PHE A 236 -7.34 6.33 5.72
C PHE A 236 -8.37 5.24 5.96
N MET A 237 -9.57 5.43 5.42
CA MET A 237 -10.63 4.42 5.45
C MET A 237 -11.23 4.22 4.06
N ALA A 238 -11.44 2.96 3.66
CA ALA A 238 -12.21 2.63 2.47
C ALA A 238 -13.30 1.58 2.72
N VAL A 239 -14.31 1.54 1.87
CA VAL A 239 -15.34 0.50 1.81
C VAL A 239 -15.70 0.23 0.35
N GLY A 240 -16.17 -0.97 0.03
CA GLY A 240 -16.73 -1.28 -1.27
C GLY A 240 -18.16 -0.76 -1.39
N ASP A 241 -18.57 -0.32 -2.58
CA ASP A 241 -19.93 0.17 -2.84
C ASP A 241 -21.01 -0.93 -2.78
N LEU A 242 -20.62 -2.20 -2.91
CA LEU A 242 -21.49 -3.37 -2.76
C LEU A 242 -21.68 -3.79 -1.28
N GLU A 243 -21.15 -3.03 -0.32
CA GLU A 243 -21.25 -3.29 1.12
C GLU A 243 -22.21 -2.31 1.84
N ASP A 244 -22.18 -2.28 3.18
CA ASP A 244 -22.89 -1.28 3.98
C ASP A 244 -22.19 0.10 3.92
N VAL A 245 -22.40 0.79 2.81
CA VAL A 245 -21.89 2.15 2.59
C VAL A 245 -22.51 3.15 3.57
N ALA A 246 -23.77 2.96 3.97
CA ALA A 246 -24.47 3.87 4.86
C ALA A 246 -23.87 3.85 6.27
N GLY A 247 -23.62 2.66 6.83
CA GLY A 247 -22.93 2.50 8.11
C GLY A 247 -21.52 3.08 8.09
N PHE A 248 -20.78 2.85 7.01
CA PHE A 248 -19.45 3.44 6.80
C PHE A 248 -19.49 4.97 6.77
N GLN A 249 -20.37 5.56 5.96
CA GLN A 249 -20.50 7.01 5.84
C GLN A 249 -20.96 7.66 7.14
N LYS A 250 -21.86 7.01 7.89
CA LYS A 250 -22.30 7.47 9.21
C LYS A 250 -21.12 7.62 10.17
N PHE A 251 -20.27 6.58 10.27
CA PHE A 251 -19.09 6.64 11.15
C PHE A 251 -18.05 7.64 10.66
N ALA A 252 -17.77 7.68 9.35
CA ALA A 252 -16.87 8.67 8.76
C ALA A 252 -17.32 10.11 9.02
N ASN A 253 -18.62 10.38 8.90
CA ASN A 253 -19.19 11.70 9.17
C ASN A 253 -19.13 12.04 10.66
N GLN A 254 -19.28 11.07 11.56
CA GLN A 254 -19.06 11.30 12.98
C GLN A 254 -17.65 11.81 13.25
N LEU A 255 -16.61 11.16 12.69
CA LEU A 255 -15.22 11.63 12.85
C LEU A 255 -14.99 13.03 12.28
N LYS A 256 -15.63 13.38 11.16
CA LYS A 256 -15.57 14.73 10.58
C LYS A 256 -16.22 15.77 11.50
N VAL A 257 -17.42 15.47 12.01
CA VAL A 257 -18.17 16.38 12.90
C VAL A 257 -17.47 16.59 14.24
N ARG A 258 -16.76 15.57 14.74
CA ARG A 258 -15.92 15.70 15.95
C ARG A 258 -14.83 16.74 15.79
N ASN A 259 -14.34 16.95 14.58
CA ASN A 259 -13.30 17.92 14.25
C ASN A 259 -12.09 17.82 15.19
N TYR A 260 -11.58 16.60 15.36
CA TYR A 260 -10.44 16.36 16.22
C TYR A 260 -9.21 17.14 15.75
N ASP A 261 -8.54 17.80 16.69
CA ASP A 261 -7.33 18.59 16.42
C ASP A 261 -6.19 17.67 15.96
N GLY A 262 -5.65 17.95 14.77
CA GLY A 262 -4.58 17.19 14.15
C GLY A 262 -5.01 15.92 13.39
N LEU A 263 -6.30 15.57 13.33
CA LEU A 263 -6.75 14.40 12.55
C LEU A 263 -6.72 14.71 11.06
N ALA A 264 -5.85 14.02 10.32
CA ALA A 264 -5.88 13.98 8.87
C ALA A 264 -6.67 12.76 8.40
N LEU A 265 -7.93 12.97 8.02
CA LEU A 265 -8.86 11.91 7.60
C LEU A 265 -9.06 11.90 6.09
N GLN A 266 -8.89 10.74 5.45
CA GLN A 266 -9.35 10.49 4.09
C GLN A 266 -10.25 9.25 4.03
N THR A 267 -11.40 9.38 3.38
CA THR A 267 -12.36 8.29 3.19
C THR A 267 -12.64 8.03 1.72
N ARG A 268 -12.89 6.77 1.36
CA ARG A 268 -13.24 6.34 -0.02
C ARG A 268 -14.35 5.30 -0.02
N VAL A 269 -15.26 5.41 -0.98
CA VAL A 269 -16.14 4.32 -1.41
C VAL A 269 -15.57 3.86 -2.75
N LEU A 270 -15.30 2.58 -2.88
CA LEU A 270 -14.69 1.98 -4.07
C LEU A 270 -15.80 1.41 -4.97
N GLU A 271 -15.83 1.88 -6.21
CA GLU A 271 -16.76 1.48 -7.27
C GLU A 271 -16.61 -0.02 -7.61
N ASP A 272 -17.73 -0.68 -7.89
CA ASP A 272 -17.82 -2.09 -8.32
C ASP A 272 -17.03 -3.06 -7.43
N THR A 273 -16.95 -2.76 -6.13
CA THR A 273 -16.05 -3.43 -5.20
C THR A 273 -16.81 -4.07 -4.05
N GLY A 274 -16.58 -5.38 -3.86
CA GLY A 274 -17.05 -6.12 -2.68
C GLY A 274 -16.01 -6.19 -1.55
N HIS A 275 -16.37 -6.86 -0.45
CA HIS A 275 -15.61 -6.88 0.82
C HIS A 275 -14.10 -7.14 0.69
N SER A 276 -13.70 -8.25 0.06
CA SER A 276 -12.28 -8.61 -0.08
C SER A 276 -11.57 -7.80 -1.16
N GLY A 277 -12.31 -7.29 -2.15
CA GLY A 277 -11.76 -6.52 -3.28
C GLY A 277 -11.20 -5.16 -2.86
N THR A 278 -11.66 -4.61 -1.74
CA THR A 278 -11.21 -3.30 -1.24
C THR A 278 -9.74 -3.22 -0.90
N LYS A 279 -9.09 -4.35 -0.61
CA LYS A 279 -7.73 -4.38 -0.07
C LYS A 279 -6.69 -3.84 -1.05
N ALA A 280 -6.74 -4.24 -2.32
CA ALA A 280 -5.71 -3.87 -3.30
C ALA A 280 -5.67 -2.35 -3.53
N GLU A 281 -6.80 -1.75 -3.93
CA GLU A 281 -6.87 -0.30 -4.12
C GLU A 281 -6.82 0.44 -2.78
N GLY A 282 -7.57 0.00 -1.77
CA GLY A 282 -7.65 0.66 -0.48
C GLY A 282 -6.32 0.73 0.24
N TYR A 283 -5.54 -0.35 0.30
CA TYR A 283 -4.19 -0.31 0.88
C TYR A 283 -3.25 0.56 0.06
N THR A 284 -3.30 0.51 -1.28
CA THR A 284 -2.47 1.35 -2.15
C THR A 284 -2.72 2.84 -1.91
N ARG A 285 -3.99 3.27 -2.00
CA ARG A 285 -4.40 4.67 -1.76
C ARG A 285 -4.14 5.10 -0.33
N GLY A 286 -4.37 4.19 0.62
CA GLY A 286 -4.16 4.44 2.04
C GLY A 286 -2.70 4.69 2.37
N LEU A 287 -1.79 3.85 1.86
CA LEU A 287 -0.35 4.03 2.03
C LEU A 287 0.12 5.35 1.40
N GLN A 288 -0.30 5.66 0.18
CA GLN A 288 -0.01 6.94 -0.47
C GLN A 288 -0.44 8.13 0.38
N PHE A 289 -1.64 8.09 0.96
CA PHE A 289 -2.16 9.15 1.81
C PHE A 289 -1.39 9.28 3.13
N VAL A 290 -1.24 8.18 3.88
CA VAL A 290 -0.68 8.26 5.23
C VAL A 290 0.82 8.58 5.21
N PHE A 291 1.55 8.19 4.15
CA PHE A 291 2.95 8.53 3.94
C PHE A 291 3.18 9.76 3.06
N ALA A 292 2.12 10.46 2.65
CA ALA A 292 2.23 11.64 1.78
C ALA A 292 3.26 12.64 2.33
N ARG A 293 4.27 12.94 1.51
CA ARG A 293 5.28 13.95 1.83
C ARG A 293 4.64 15.33 1.88
N PRO A 294 5.09 16.22 2.79
CA PRO A 294 4.74 17.63 2.75
C PRO A 294 5.01 18.24 1.37
N SER A 295 4.15 19.16 0.95
CA SER A 295 4.33 19.98 -0.26
C SER A 295 4.19 21.45 0.15
N LEU A 296 5.26 22.00 0.72
CA LEU A 296 5.31 23.35 1.24
C LEU A 296 5.29 24.39 0.10
N LYS A 297 4.60 25.50 0.35
CA LYS A 297 4.74 26.72 -0.46
C LYS A 297 5.86 27.56 0.16
N LEU A 298 7.01 27.62 -0.51
CA LEU A 298 8.15 28.42 -0.07
C LEU A 298 8.11 29.82 -0.68
N ASP A 299 8.68 30.80 0.02
CA ASP A 299 8.85 32.15 -0.51
C ASP A 299 9.75 32.16 -1.74
N ALA A 300 9.43 33.03 -2.71
CA ALA A 300 10.20 33.17 -3.95
C ALA A 300 11.69 33.48 -3.69
N ALA A 301 12.00 34.23 -2.64
CA ALA A 301 13.36 34.54 -2.23
C ALA A 301 14.14 33.31 -1.72
N ILE A 302 13.45 32.32 -1.13
CA ILE A 302 14.06 31.04 -0.74
C ILE A 302 14.34 30.23 -2.00
N LEU A 303 13.35 30.08 -2.89
CA LEU A 303 13.48 29.32 -4.14
C LEU A 303 14.60 29.87 -5.04
N ALA A 304 14.70 31.19 -5.15
CA ALA A 304 15.72 31.85 -5.98
C ALA A 304 17.15 31.51 -5.58
N GLN A 305 17.42 31.16 -4.30
CA GLN A 305 18.75 30.75 -3.85
C GLN A 305 19.24 29.46 -4.53
N TYR A 306 18.30 28.58 -4.91
CA TYR A 306 18.57 27.28 -5.52
C TYR A 306 18.60 27.31 -7.05
N ALA A 307 18.26 28.44 -7.68
CA ALA A 307 18.35 28.57 -9.13
C ALA A 307 19.82 28.57 -9.58
N GLY A 308 20.11 27.87 -10.67
CA GLY A 308 21.44 27.80 -11.26
C GLY A 308 21.71 26.51 -12.01
N THR A 309 22.96 26.34 -12.45
CA THR A 309 23.39 25.15 -13.18
C THR A 309 24.16 24.23 -12.24
N TYR A 310 23.88 22.94 -12.30
CA TYR A 310 24.49 21.91 -11.46
C TYR A 310 25.07 20.79 -12.31
N ALA A 311 26.30 20.37 -12.04
CA ALA A 311 26.94 19.24 -12.69
C ALA A 311 26.63 17.96 -11.91
N LEU A 312 25.90 17.02 -12.54
CA LEU A 312 25.68 15.68 -12.01
C LEU A 312 26.95 14.82 -12.14
N ASN A 313 27.63 14.99 -13.26
CA ASN A 313 28.93 14.41 -13.60
C ASN A 313 29.63 15.36 -14.60
N PRO A 314 30.87 15.10 -15.02
CA PRO A 314 31.61 15.99 -15.94
C PRO A 314 30.88 16.29 -17.27
N GLU A 315 30.03 15.39 -17.75
CA GLU A 315 29.37 15.47 -19.05
C GLU A 315 27.92 15.95 -18.96
N THR A 316 27.27 15.76 -17.81
CA THR A 316 25.83 15.98 -17.61
C THR A 316 25.58 17.12 -16.63
N LYS A 317 24.84 18.13 -17.09
CA LYS A 317 24.38 19.26 -16.27
C LYS A 317 22.86 19.30 -16.20
N VAL A 318 22.35 19.85 -15.10
CA VAL A 318 20.94 20.16 -14.88
C VAL A 318 20.83 21.64 -14.58
N VAL A 319 19.85 22.31 -15.18
CA VAL A 319 19.49 23.68 -14.85
C VAL A 319 18.31 23.64 -13.89
N ILE A 320 18.45 24.30 -12.74
CA ILE A 320 17.35 24.55 -11.81
C ILE A 320 16.87 25.99 -12.04
N SER A 321 15.60 26.13 -12.40
CA SER A 321 14.91 27.42 -12.55
C SER A 321 13.77 27.54 -11.54
N VAL A 322 13.24 28.75 -11.35
CA VAL A 322 11.99 28.98 -10.64
C VAL A 322 10.89 29.24 -11.67
N GLU A 323 9.86 28.41 -11.70
CA GLU A 323 8.69 28.54 -12.57
C GLU A 323 7.41 28.30 -11.76
N ASN A 324 6.44 29.22 -11.83
CA ASN A 324 5.14 29.10 -11.16
C ASN A 324 5.23 28.70 -9.67
N ASP A 325 6.03 29.42 -8.88
CA ASP A 325 6.28 29.15 -7.44
C ASP A 325 6.93 27.77 -7.14
N HIS A 326 7.55 27.12 -8.13
CA HIS A 326 8.26 25.84 -7.97
C HIS A 326 9.68 25.89 -8.50
N LEU A 327 10.55 25.03 -7.96
CA LEU A 327 11.79 24.70 -8.64
C LEU A 327 11.48 23.76 -9.81
N VAL A 328 12.11 24.00 -10.96
CA VAL A 328 12.04 23.14 -12.13
C VAL A 328 13.45 22.70 -12.50
N ALA A 329 13.68 21.40 -12.55
CA ALA A 329 14.91 20.80 -13.04
C ALA A 329 14.78 20.47 -14.52
N GLN A 330 15.65 21.07 -15.34
CA GLN A 330 15.76 20.78 -16.75
C GLN A 330 17.05 20.00 -17.01
N GLY A 331 16.89 18.74 -17.43
CA GLY A 331 18.00 17.87 -17.81
C GLY A 331 18.36 17.96 -19.30
N PRO A 332 19.30 17.12 -19.76
CA PRO A 332 19.55 16.91 -21.18
C PRO A 332 18.26 16.53 -21.91
N TYR A 333 18.14 16.90 -23.19
CA TYR A 333 16.94 16.65 -24.02
C TYR A 333 15.66 17.42 -23.62
N ASN A 334 15.77 18.51 -22.86
CA ASN A 334 14.66 19.41 -22.48
C ASN A 334 13.56 18.77 -21.64
N ALA A 335 13.81 17.62 -20.99
CA ALA A 335 12.90 17.09 -19.98
C ALA A 335 12.86 18.04 -18.77
N LYS A 336 11.65 18.50 -18.40
CA LYS A 336 11.41 19.35 -17.24
C LYS A 336 10.73 18.55 -16.13
N LEU A 337 11.29 18.62 -14.92
CA LEU A 337 10.73 18.01 -13.72
C LEU A 337 10.38 19.11 -12.72
N VAL A 338 9.13 19.14 -12.24
CA VAL A 338 8.71 20.06 -11.19
C VAL A 338 9.06 19.45 -9.83
N LEU A 339 9.81 20.20 -9.03
CA LEU A 339 10.24 19.80 -7.70
C LEU A 339 9.31 20.43 -6.66
N ARG A 340 8.75 19.58 -5.79
CA ARG A 340 7.96 20.01 -4.63
C ARG A 340 8.83 20.08 -3.40
N ALA A 341 8.64 21.11 -2.59
CA ALA A 341 9.38 21.31 -1.35
C ALA A 341 8.77 20.44 -0.23
N GLU A 342 9.58 19.57 0.34
CA GLU A 342 9.26 18.86 1.59
C GLU A 342 9.72 19.65 2.81
N THR A 343 10.89 20.28 2.70
CA THR A 343 11.43 21.28 3.65
C THR A 343 11.96 22.47 2.85
N GLU A 344 12.56 23.48 3.50
CA GLU A 344 13.23 24.57 2.78
C GLU A 344 14.43 24.09 1.92
N GLN A 345 15.01 22.92 2.23
CA GLN A 345 16.20 22.40 1.56
C GLN A 345 15.96 21.05 0.86
N ASP A 346 14.87 20.36 1.21
CA ASP A 346 14.52 19.05 0.68
C ASP A 346 13.40 19.15 -0.35
N PHE A 347 13.65 18.59 -1.52
CA PHE A 347 12.74 18.61 -2.64
C PHE A 347 12.56 17.21 -3.23
N TYR A 348 11.42 16.96 -3.85
CA TYR A 348 11.10 15.68 -4.49
C TYR A 348 10.28 15.86 -5.76
N VAL A 349 10.29 14.84 -6.63
CA VAL A 349 9.44 14.79 -7.82
C VAL A 349 8.26 13.85 -7.55
N PRO A 350 7.00 14.31 -7.65
CA PRO A 350 5.85 13.43 -7.45
C PRO A 350 5.83 12.26 -8.43
N GLY A 351 5.61 11.04 -7.91
CA GLY A 351 5.52 9.83 -8.72
C GLY A 351 6.86 9.36 -9.31
N GLN A 352 7.99 9.86 -8.79
CA GLN A 352 9.31 9.33 -9.09
C GLN A 352 10.13 9.21 -7.80
N TYR A 353 10.91 8.14 -7.65
CA TYR A 353 11.93 8.05 -6.59
C TYR A 353 13.12 8.95 -6.94
N LEU A 354 12.91 10.26 -6.76
CA LEU A 354 13.89 11.30 -7.02
C LEU A 354 13.78 12.37 -5.94
N PHE A 355 14.82 12.47 -5.13
CA PHE A 355 14.90 13.39 -4.00
C PHE A 355 16.17 14.24 -4.12
N ALA A 356 16.04 15.55 -3.87
CA ALA A 356 17.14 16.51 -3.92
C ALA A 356 17.22 17.27 -2.59
N ARG A 357 18.32 17.12 -1.86
CA ARG A 357 18.64 17.90 -0.66
C ARG A 357 19.71 18.92 -0.98
N PHE A 358 19.34 20.19 -1.09
CA PHE A 358 20.29 21.27 -1.33
C PHE A 358 21.21 21.46 -0.12
N LYS A 359 22.49 21.73 -0.40
CA LYS A 359 23.53 21.94 0.60
C LYS A 359 24.14 23.32 0.41
N LYS A 360 24.33 24.01 1.52
CA LYS A 360 25.03 25.31 1.58
C LYS A 360 26.47 25.10 2.07
N ASP A 361 27.38 25.94 1.61
CA ASP A 361 28.75 26.03 2.13
C ASP A 361 28.79 26.76 3.49
N GLU A 362 29.98 26.90 4.07
CA GLU A 362 30.19 27.60 5.35
C GLU A 362 29.80 29.08 5.29
N GLN A 363 29.77 29.67 4.10
CA GLN A 363 29.36 31.04 3.84
C GLN A 363 27.85 31.18 3.57
N GLY A 364 27.09 30.07 3.67
CA GLY A 364 25.64 30.04 3.46
C GLY A 364 25.21 30.06 1.98
N ARG A 365 26.14 29.93 1.03
CA ARG A 365 25.85 29.88 -0.41
C ARG A 365 25.54 28.45 -0.82
N VAL A 366 24.60 28.26 -1.75
CA VAL A 366 24.26 26.92 -2.24
C VAL A 366 25.44 26.34 -3.02
N ALA A 367 26.03 25.27 -2.49
CA ALA A 367 27.17 24.56 -3.07
C ALA A 367 26.76 23.45 -4.05
N GLY A 368 25.55 22.92 -3.89
CA GLY A 368 25.06 21.78 -4.67
C GLY A 368 23.82 21.15 -4.05
N PHE A 369 23.47 19.95 -4.51
CA PHE A 369 22.46 19.12 -3.86
C PHE A 369 22.86 17.64 -3.86
N GLN A 370 22.51 16.96 -2.78
CA GLN A 370 22.52 15.50 -2.73
C GLN A 370 21.30 14.99 -3.50
N LEU A 371 21.52 14.19 -4.54
CA LEU A 371 20.52 13.54 -5.34
C LEU A 371 20.40 12.07 -4.92
N GLN A 372 19.19 11.64 -4.60
CA GLN A 372 18.87 10.24 -4.35
C GLN A 372 17.86 9.78 -5.41
N GLN A 373 18.19 8.68 -6.09
CA GLN A 373 17.41 8.09 -7.18
C GLN A 373 17.20 6.59 -6.94
N PHE A 374 16.25 5.99 -7.67
CA PHE A 374 16.03 4.55 -7.59
C PHE A 374 17.28 3.79 -8.05
N GLY A 375 18.07 3.30 -7.08
CA GLY A 375 19.29 2.52 -7.34
C GLY A 375 20.60 3.21 -6.97
N GLY A 376 20.59 4.47 -6.51
CA GLY A 376 21.82 5.11 -6.07
C GLY A 376 21.67 6.56 -5.61
N GLU A 377 22.78 7.11 -5.14
CA GLU A 377 22.88 8.47 -4.64
C GLU A 377 24.13 9.15 -5.22
N GLY A 378 24.10 10.47 -5.37
CA GLY A 378 25.20 11.26 -5.89
C GLY A 378 25.10 12.73 -5.51
N PHE A 379 26.17 13.49 -5.68
CA PHE A 379 26.20 14.92 -5.36
C PHE A 379 26.32 15.77 -6.62
N ALA A 380 25.33 16.63 -6.86
CA ALA A 380 25.32 17.57 -7.96
C ALA A 380 25.95 18.89 -7.52
N ARG A 381 27.15 19.22 -8.03
CA ARG A 381 27.87 20.46 -7.66
C ARG A 381 27.32 21.64 -8.44
N ARG A 382 27.12 22.78 -7.79
CA ARG A 382 26.76 24.02 -8.48
C ARG A 382 27.94 24.49 -9.35
N VAL A 383 27.64 24.90 -10.56
CA VAL A 383 28.61 25.39 -11.56
C VAL A 383 28.55 26.92 -11.60
N GLY A 384 29.70 27.58 -11.56
CA GLY A 384 29.80 29.03 -11.76
C GLY A 384 29.49 29.90 -10.54
N ALA A 385 29.46 29.32 -9.33
CA ALA A 385 29.70 30.11 -8.13
C ALA A 385 31.21 30.40 -8.10
N SER A 386 31.60 31.58 -8.55
CA SER A 386 32.98 32.06 -8.57
C SER A 386 33.67 31.89 -7.22
N ASP A 387 34.86 31.26 -7.25
CA ASP A 387 35.89 31.37 -6.22
C ASP A 387 36.35 32.83 -6.06
#